data_AF-F6GFX8-F1
#
_entry.id   AF-F6GFX8-F1
#
_cell.length_a   1.000
_cell.length_b   1.000
_cell.length_c   1.000
_cell.angle_alpha   90.00
_cell.angle_beta   90.00
_cell.angle_gamma   90.00
#
_symmetry.space_group_name_H-M   'P 1'
#
loop_
_entity.id
_entity.type
_entity.pdbx_description
1 polymer ?
#
loop_
_entity_poly.entity_id
_entity_poly.type
_entity_poly.pdbx_seq_one_letter_code
_entity_poly.pdbx_strand_id
1 'polypeptide(L)'
;MIYNFLKGTTANKIKEITKSEIERTSQYFIEPIENINYSKIEYTDKRFFFTKGEDTFLMFAYKSTYRTLHYNSLPKYHVCQCKTREEYAGFTYASAMPVEIYCRDQNQTLDKFQYLELCSNCATASQNAFYGFLAKGKPWYDYVIQYANSKNEIATKTKQNGYVIMWKQISQAIRERVDFCCENCHINLVQESFFLEVHHKDYNKKNNSDNNLIALCVLCHATVDDKHLRNFKSVPLKVETFIDSYLSYIDNHNKQRLLIWQQK
;
A
#
# COMPACT_ATOMS: atom_id res chain seq x y z
N MET A 1 -20.46 -38.02 -3.54
CA MET A 1 -20.25 -37.30 -4.81
C MET A 1 -18.99 -36.47 -4.69
N ILE A 2 -17.93 -36.84 -5.40
CA ILE A 2 -16.60 -36.19 -5.35
C ILE A 2 -16.61 -34.80 -6.01
N TYR A 3 -17.67 -34.48 -6.77
CA TYR A 3 -17.80 -33.26 -7.58
C TYR A 3 -18.99 -32.37 -7.15
N ASN A 4 -19.16 -32.15 -5.84
CA ASN A 4 -20.16 -31.18 -5.39
C ASN A 4 -19.55 -29.76 -5.47
N PHE A 5 -19.91 -29.04 -6.53
CA PHE A 5 -19.44 -27.68 -6.78
C PHE A 5 -20.08 -26.63 -5.86
N LEU A 6 -21.12 -27.00 -5.12
CA LEU A 6 -21.83 -26.10 -4.19
C LEU A 6 -21.35 -26.28 -2.74
N LYS A 7 -20.89 -27.49 -2.36
CA LYS A 7 -20.47 -27.82 -0.99
C LYS A 7 -19.34 -28.85 -0.97
N GLY A 8 -18.47 -28.76 0.04
CA GLY A 8 -17.38 -29.71 0.26
C GLY A 8 -16.04 -29.24 -0.34
N THR A 9 -15.11 -30.18 -0.50
CA THR A 9 -13.71 -29.89 -0.87
C THR A 9 -13.58 -29.19 -2.22
N THR A 10 -14.33 -29.62 -3.24
CA THR A 10 -14.32 -28.98 -4.57
C THR A 10 -14.78 -27.54 -4.53
N ALA A 11 -15.90 -27.25 -3.85
CA ALA A 11 -16.41 -25.89 -3.69
C ALA A 11 -15.40 -24.99 -2.95
N ASN A 12 -14.75 -25.50 -1.89
CA ASN A 12 -13.70 -24.77 -1.19
C ASN A 12 -12.51 -24.47 -2.11
N LYS A 13 -12.10 -25.43 -2.94
CA LYS A 13 -10.98 -25.23 -3.86
C LYS A 13 -11.29 -24.18 -4.93
N ILE A 14 -12.52 -24.17 -5.44
CA ILE A 14 -12.97 -23.14 -6.37
C ILE A 14 -12.91 -21.76 -5.70
N LYS A 15 -13.39 -21.62 -4.47
CA LYS A 15 -13.32 -20.35 -3.73
C LYS A 15 -11.87 -19.86 -3.55
N GLU A 16 -10.94 -20.75 -3.21
CA GLU A 16 -9.52 -20.41 -3.12
C GLU A 16 -8.96 -19.90 -4.45
N ILE A 17 -9.25 -20.60 -5.54
CA ILE A 17 -8.80 -20.21 -6.88
C ILE A 17 -9.42 -18.86 -7.29
N THR A 18 -10.70 -18.66 -7.02
CA THR A 18 -11.39 -17.39 -7.28
C THR A 18 -10.77 -16.24 -6.51
N LYS A 19 -10.48 -16.42 -5.21
CA LYS A 19 -9.79 -15.40 -4.40
C LYS A 19 -8.40 -15.08 -4.94
N SER A 20 -7.62 -16.11 -5.28
CA SER A 20 -6.28 -15.94 -5.85
C SER A 20 -6.33 -15.18 -7.19
N GLU A 21 -7.32 -15.45 -8.04
CA GLU A 21 -7.49 -14.72 -9.30
C GLU A 21 -7.93 -13.27 -9.09
N ILE A 22 -8.84 -13.01 -8.15
CA ILE A 22 -9.22 -11.65 -7.74
C ILE A 22 -8.01 -10.87 -7.25
N GLU A 23 -7.18 -11.49 -6.41
CA GLU A 23 -5.97 -10.87 -5.87
C GLU A 23 -4.99 -10.53 -7.01
N ARG A 24 -4.66 -11.52 -7.85
CA ARG A 24 -3.71 -11.37 -8.95
C ARG A 24 -4.12 -10.33 -9.99
N THR A 25 -5.42 -10.17 -10.22
CA THR A 25 -5.96 -9.20 -11.18
C THR A 25 -6.31 -7.84 -10.55
N SER A 26 -6.21 -7.73 -9.22
CA SER A 26 -6.51 -6.48 -8.51
C SER A 26 -5.45 -5.42 -8.80
N GLN A 27 -5.88 -4.23 -9.20
CA GLN A 27 -5.00 -3.05 -9.29
C GLN A 27 -4.40 -2.63 -7.93
N TYR A 28 -4.96 -3.13 -6.83
CA TYR A 28 -4.52 -2.88 -5.46
C TYR A 28 -3.54 -3.94 -4.92
N PHE A 29 -3.29 -4.99 -5.70
CA PHE A 29 -2.18 -5.91 -5.43
C PHE A 29 -0.88 -5.26 -5.89
N ILE A 30 0.06 -5.12 -4.96
CA ILE A 30 1.36 -4.52 -5.21
C ILE A 30 2.39 -5.48 -4.64
N GLU A 31 3.15 -6.11 -5.54
CA GLU A 31 4.33 -6.86 -5.13
C GLU A 31 5.31 -5.88 -4.44
N PRO A 32 5.82 -6.22 -3.25
CA PRO A 32 6.84 -5.42 -2.60
C PRO A 32 8.04 -5.20 -3.53
N ILE A 33 8.40 -3.94 -3.77
CA ILE A 33 9.59 -3.59 -4.55
C ILE A 33 10.70 -3.35 -3.54
N GLU A 34 11.58 -4.33 -3.40
CA GLU A 34 12.64 -4.34 -2.40
C GLU A 34 13.97 -4.75 -3.03
N ASN A 35 15.05 -4.49 -2.29
CA ASN A 35 16.42 -4.86 -2.67
C ASN A 35 16.85 -4.35 -4.07
N ILE A 36 16.36 -3.17 -4.47
CA ILE A 36 16.70 -2.56 -5.76
C ILE A 36 18.07 -1.88 -5.68
N ASN A 37 18.93 -2.16 -6.65
CA ASN A 37 20.25 -1.52 -6.78
C ASN A 37 20.15 -0.07 -7.26
N TYR A 38 21.11 0.77 -6.85
CA TYR A 38 21.15 2.19 -7.23
C TYR A 38 21.14 2.45 -8.74
N SER A 39 21.73 1.57 -9.55
CA SER A 39 21.75 1.73 -11.02
C SER A 39 20.37 1.72 -11.67
N LYS A 40 19.34 1.22 -10.97
CA LYS A 40 17.94 1.22 -11.43
C LYS A 40 17.13 2.37 -10.84
N ILE A 41 17.74 3.20 -9.99
CA ILE A 41 17.06 4.28 -9.28
C ILE A 41 17.24 5.59 -10.02
N GLU A 42 16.14 6.27 -10.28
CA GLU A 42 16.11 7.63 -10.77
C GLU A 42 16.23 8.58 -9.57
N TYR A 43 17.24 9.45 -9.57
CA TYR A 43 17.42 10.47 -8.54
C TYR A 43 17.11 11.85 -9.11
N THR A 44 15.98 12.41 -8.69
CA THR A 44 15.53 13.75 -9.10
C THR A 44 14.88 14.46 -7.93
N ASP A 45 14.90 15.79 -7.91
CA ASP A 45 14.34 16.63 -6.84
C ASP A 45 14.75 16.21 -5.42
N LYS A 46 15.99 15.74 -5.28
CA LYS A 46 16.57 15.23 -4.03
C LYS A 46 15.86 13.98 -3.46
N ARG A 47 15.12 13.24 -4.27
CA ARG A 47 14.37 12.03 -3.92
C ARG A 47 14.72 10.87 -4.86
N PHE A 48 14.40 9.64 -4.43
CA PHE A 48 14.66 8.42 -5.19
C PHE A 48 13.36 7.88 -5.78
N PHE A 49 13.41 7.46 -7.04
CA PHE A 49 12.27 6.89 -7.74
C PHE A 49 12.65 5.61 -8.46
N PHE A 50 11.67 4.74 -8.63
CA PHE A 50 11.77 3.54 -9.44
C PHE A 50 10.52 3.43 -10.30
N THR A 51 10.69 3.23 -11.60
CA THR A 51 9.59 3.12 -12.56
C THR A 51 9.44 1.66 -13.02
N LYS A 52 8.23 1.10 -12.90
CA LYS A 52 7.87 -0.25 -13.38
C LYS A 52 6.63 -0.12 -14.28
N GLY A 53 6.84 -0.17 -15.59
CA GLY A 53 5.76 0.08 -16.55
C GLY A 53 5.31 1.54 -16.53
N GLU A 54 4.00 1.78 -16.38
CA GLU A 54 3.43 3.13 -16.23
C GLU A 54 3.44 3.66 -14.79
N ASP A 55 3.83 2.84 -13.81
CA ASP A 55 3.82 3.21 -12.40
C ASP A 55 5.21 3.65 -11.93
N THR A 56 5.24 4.74 -11.16
CA THR A 56 6.46 5.25 -10.52
C THR A 56 6.29 5.20 -9.00
N PHE A 57 7.32 4.73 -8.31
CA PHE A 57 7.34 4.53 -6.87
C PHE A 57 8.39 5.44 -6.25
N LEU A 58 8.01 6.17 -5.21
CA LEU A 58 8.95 6.85 -4.32
C LEU A 58 9.71 5.77 -3.53
N MET A 59 11.02 5.88 -3.50
CA MET A 59 11.89 4.89 -2.87
C MET A 59 12.58 5.48 -1.64
N PHE A 60 12.85 4.63 -0.66
CA PHE A 60 13.81 4.93 0.40
C PHE A 60 15.03 4.03 0.28
N ALA A 61 16.19 4.56 0.66
CA ALA A 61 17.42 3.79 0.76
C ALA A 61 17.60 3.27 2.19
N TYR A 62 18.11 2.05 2.34
CA TYR A 62 18.45 1.46 3.64
C TYR A 62 19.60 0.47 3.47
N LYS A 63 20.15 -0.03 4.59
CA LYS A 63 21.12 -1.12 4.57
C LYS A 63 20.40 -2.43 4.85
N SER A 64 20.18 -3.26 3.83
CA SER A 64 19.64 -4.62 4.01
C SER A 64 20.58 -5.54 4.79
N THR A 65 21.85 -5.14 4.93
CA THR A 65 22.86 -5.85 5.71
C THR A 65 23.44 -4.93 6.79
N TYR A 66 23.30 -5.32 8.06
CA TYR A 66 23.68 -4.48 9.19
C TYR A 66 24.26 -5.29 10.37
N ARG A 67 25.04 -4.64 11.23
CA ARG A 67 25.59 -5.23 12.47
C ARG A 67 24.69 -4.87 13.65
N THR A 68 23.53 -5.51 13.73
CA THR A 68 22.49 -5.14 14.69
C THR A 68 22.89 -5.38 16.16
N LEU A 69 23.69 -6.43 16.43
CA LEU A 69 24.16 -6.71 17.79
C LEU A 69 25.26 -5.76 18.21
N HIS A 70 26.21 -5.48 17.31
CA HIS A 70 27.33 -4.59 17.61
C HIS A 70 26.85 -3.16 17.95
N TYR A 71 25.87 -2.64 17.22
CA TYR A 71 25.33 -1.29 17.41
C TYR A 71 24.09 -1.24 18.31
N ASN A 72 23.60 -2.39 18.79
CA ASN A 72 22.35 -2.52 19.52
C ASN A 72 21.19 -1.71 18.90
N SER A 73 21.07 -1.76 17.57
CA SER A 73 20.10 -0.95 16.81
C SER A 73 19.83 -1.54 15.43
N LEU A 74 18.77 -1.05 14.79
CA LEU A 74 18.44 -1.33 13.39
C LEU A 74 19.04 -0.25 12.47
N PRO A 75 19.29 -0.58 11.19
CA PRO A 75 19.66 0.45 10.21
C PRO A 75 18.53 1.46 10.05
N LYS A 76 18.89 2.70 9.71
CA LYS A 76 17.92 3.76 9.41
C LYS A 76 17.61 3.79 7.92
N TYR A 77 16.40 4.24 7.57
CA TYR A 77 16.07 4.51 6.17
C TYR A 77 16.34 5.98 5.81
N HIS A 78 16.48 6.22 4.50
CA HIS A 78 16.90 7.49 3.95
C HIS A 78 16.04 7.87 2.75
N VAL A 79 15.58 9.11 2.75
CA VAL A 79 14.64 9.64 1.73
C VAL A 79 15.28 10.65 0.77
N CYS A 80 16.58 10.93 0.93
CA CYS A 80 17.37 11.85 0.10
C CYS A 80 18.87 11.51 0.16
N GLN A 81 19.71 12.15 -0.67
CA GLN A 81 21.15 12.22 -0.37
C GLN A 81 21.34 13.07 0.89
N CYS A 82 21.90 12.49 1.93
CA CYS A 82 22.22 13.17 3.19
C CYS A 82 23.66 12.84 3.57
N LYS A 83 24.23 13.57 4.53
CA LYS A 83 25.61 13.36 4.99
C LYS A 83 25.96 11.88 5.26
N THR A 84 25.08 11.12 5.90
CA THR A 84 25.32 9.68 6.14
C THR A 84 25.44 8.87 4.85
N ARG A 85 24.72 9.23 3.78
CA ARG A 85 24.82 8.53 2.49
C ARG A 85 26.02 8.97 1.66
N GLU A 86 26.63 10.11 2.01
CA GLU A 86 27.91 10.54 1.44
C GLU A 86 29.08 9.81 2.11
N GLU A 87 28.99 9.55 3.42
CA GLU A 87 30.03 8.89 4.21
C GLU A 87 30.04 7.36 4.06
N TYR A 88 28.88 6.73 3.87
CA TYR A 88 28.74 5.28 3.85
C TYR A 88 28.22 4.78 2.49
N ALA A 89 28.64 3.57 2.10
CA ALA A 89 28.20 2.92 0.87
C ALA A 89 27.36 1.66 1.14
N GLY A 90 26.91 0.99 0.07
CA GLY A 90 26.16 -0.28 0.16
C GLY A 90 24.75 -0.09 0.69
N PHE A 91 24.01 0.84 0.09
CA PHE A 91 22.58 1.01 0.29
C PHE A 91 21.80 0.27 -0.79
N THR A 92 20.65 -0.26 -0.41
CA THR A 92 19.64 -0.79 -1.32
C THR A 92 18.34 0.00 -1.15
N TYR A 93 17.38 -0.23 -2.05
CA TYR A 93 16.17 0.58 -2.15
C TYR A 93 14.91 -0.25 -2.04
N ALA A 94 13.91 0.30 -1.36
CA ALA A 94 12.57 -0.29 -1.25
C ALA A 94 11.47 0.78 -1.38
N SER A 95 10.27 0.34 -1.79
CA SER A 95 9.08 1.20 -1.94
C SER A 95 8.07 1.03 -0.80
N ALA A 96 8.26 0.03 0.07
CA ALA A 96 7.33 -0.36 1.12
C ALA A 96 8.07 -0.81 2.39
N MET A 97 7.37 -0.75 3.52
CA MET A 97 7.79 -1.31 4.81
C MET A 97 6.73 -2.31 5.30
N PRO A 98 7.10 -3.31 6.12
CA PRO A 98 8.42 -3.54 6.71
C PRO A 98 9.40 -4.21 5.73
N VAL A 99 10.71 -4.20 6.03
CA VAL A 99 11.78 -4.75 5.16
C VAL A 99 12.57 -5.87 5.83
N GLU A 100 13.17 -6.74 5.02
CA GLU A 100 14.07 -7.79 5.49
C GLU A 100 15.47 -7.23 5.84
N ILE A 101 16.05 -7.70 6.96
CA ILE A 101 17.38 -7.29 7.42
C ILE A 101 18.25 -8.51 7.70
N TYR A 102 19.41 -8.57 7.07
CA TYR A 102 20.48 -9.52 7.35
C TYR A 102 21.43 -9.01 8.44
N CYS A 103 21.49 -9.73 9.56
CA CYS A 103 22.41 -9.46 10.66
C CYS A 103 23.79 -10.07 10.37
N ARG A 104 24.78 -9.23 10.12
CA ARG A 104 26.17 -9.68 9.90
C ARG A 104 26.80 -10.33 11.13
N ASP A 105 26.41 -9.92 12.33
CA ASP A 105 27.01 -10.43 13.56
C ASP A 105 26.60 -11.88 13.82
N GLN A 106 25.37 -12.24 13.43
CA GLN A 106 24.81 -13.59 13.59
C GLN A 106 24.88 -14.41 12.30
N ASN A 107 25.33 -13.81 11.18
CA ASN A 107 25.37 -14.42 9.85
C ASN A 107 23.99 -14.97 9.39
N GLN A 108 22.90 -14.31 9.79
CA GLN A 108 21.53 -14.73 9.48
C GLN A 108 20.58 -13.55 9.28
N THR A 109 19.50 -13.78 8.55
CA THR A 109 18.37 -12.85 8.45
C THR A 109 17.59 -12.81 9.75
N LEU A 110 17.11 -11.63 10.15
CA LEU A 110 16.22 -11.51 11.31
C LEU A 110 14.87 -12.17 11.01
N ASP A 111 14.32 -12.91 11.99
CA ASP A 111 13.08 -13.68 11.84
C ASP A 111 11.84 -12.84 11.48
N LYS A 112 11.87 -11.54 11.78
CA LYS A 112 10.76 -10.61 11.51
C LYS A 112 11.20 -9.54 10.54
N PHE A 113 10.30 -9.16 9.65
CA PHE A 113 10.42 -7.93 8.88
C PHE A 113 10.43 -6.73 9.83
N GLN A 114 11.23 -5.72 9.49
CA GLN A 114 11.52 -4.60 10.36
C GLN A 114 10.96 -3.29 9.81
N TYR A 115 10.34 -2.50 10.69
CA TYR A 115 10.06 -1.09 10.44
C TYR A 115 11.29 -0.28 10.84
N LEU A 116 11.82 0.50 9.90
CA LEU A 116 13.04 1.28 10.14
C LEU A 116 12.69 2.72 10.51
N GLU A 117 13.55 3.35 11.31
CA GLU A 117 13.42 4.77 11.63
C GLU A 117 14.11 5.66 10.60
N LEU A 118 13.60 6.89 10.42
CA LEU A 118 14.21 7.86 9.52
C LEU A 118 15.60 8.28 10.03
N CYS A 119 16.57 8.34 9.13
CA CYS A 119 17.87 8.93 9.40
C CYS A 119 17.73 10.40 9.86
N SER A 120 18.34 10.76 10.98
CA SER A 120 18.32 12.13 11.52
C SER A 120 18.88 13.17 10.54
N ASN A 121 19.91 12.82 9.76
CA ASN A 121 20.43 13.71 8.72
C ASN A 121 19.45 13.89 7.56
N CYS A 122 18.63 12.88 7.24
CA CYS A 122 17.54 13.03 6.29
C CYS A 122 16.44 13.93 6.85
N ALA A 123 16.08 13.81 8.13
CA ALA A 123 15.06 14.65 8.76
C ALA A 123 15.45 16.14 8.71
N THR A 124 16.73 16.45 8.93
CA THR A 124 17.26 17.82 8.83
C THR A 124 17.36 18.29 7.38
N ALA A 125 17.75 17.42 6.44
CA ALA A 125 17.96 17.78 5.04
C ALA A 125 16.65 17.87 4.22
N SER A 126 15.59 17.14 4.61
CA SER A 126 14.31 17.14 3.92
C SER A 126 13.44 18.34 4.33
N GLN A 127 13.88 19.54 3.90
CA GLN A 127 13.11 20.77 3.64
C GLN A 127 11.76 20.95 4.37
N ASN A 128 11.78 21.05 5.71
CA ASN A 128 11.05 22.03 6.51
C ASN A 128 11.47 21.84 7.97
N ALA A 129 11.86 22.90 8.70
CA ALA A 129 12.24 22.78 10.12
C ALA A 129 11.10 22.18 10.98
N PHE A 130 9.86 22.45 10.59
CA PHE A 130 8.64 21.87 11.17
C PHE A 130 8.48 20.37 10.83
N TYR A 131 8.94 19.94 9.66
CA TYR A 131 8.88 18.56 9.21
C TYR A 131 9.93 17.69 9.90
N GLY A 132 11.15 18.20 10.11
CA GLY A 132 12.19 17.47 10.86
C GLY A 132 11.77 17.08 12.29
N PHE A 133 10.94 17.92 12.93
CA PHE A 133 10.34 17.63 14.24
C PHE A 133 9.20 16.60 14.16
N LEU A 134 8.34 16.69 13.15
CA LEU A 134 7.16 15.83 12.99
C LEU A 134 7.45 14.47 12.34
N ALA A 135 8.52 14.34 11.57
CA ALA A 135 8.83 13.17 10.75
C ALA A 135 9.51 12.03 11.53
N LYS A 136 10.02 12.32 12.73
CA LYS A 136 10.64 11.32 13.61
C LYS A 136 9.56 10.41 14.20
N GLY A 137 9.67 9.10 13.95
CA GLY A 137 8.71 8.10 14.42
C GLY A 137 7.44 7.99 13.58
N LYS A 138 7.38 8.64 12.41
CA LYS A 138 6.26 8.49 11.47
C LYS A 138 6.48 7.27 10.57
N PRO A 139 5.42 6.49 10.29
CA PRO A 139 5.47 5.39 9.34
C PRO A 139 5.83 5.83 7.93
N TRP A 140 6.28 4.89 7.09
CA TRP A 140 6.65 5.15 5.71
C TRP A 140 5.48 5.71 4.87
N TYR A 141 4.26 5.24 5.09
CA TYR A 141 3.08 5.70 4.34
C TYR A 141 2.84 7.22 4.46
N ASP A 142 3.21 7.85 5.58
CA ASP A 142 3.07 9.30 5.77
C ASP A 142 3.94 10.09 4.79
N TYR A 143 5.13 9.56 4.46
CA TYR A 143 6.03 10.18 3.48
C TYR A 143 5.46 10.11 2.08
N VAL A 144 4.85 8.97 1.74
CA VAL A 144 4.18 8.78 0.44
C VAL A 144 2.99 9.73 0.32
N ILE A 145 2.12 9.78 1.34
CA ILE A 145 0.94 10.65 1.36
C ILE A 145 1.35 12.11 1.30
N GLN A 146 2.36 12.53 2.05
CA GLN A 146 2.85 13.90 1.99
C GLN A 146 3.40 14.22 0.59
N TYR A 147 4.21 13.34 0.01
CA TYR A 147 4.78 13.56 -1.31
C TYR A 147 3.70 13.66 -2.39
N ALA A 148 2.68 12.79 -2.32
CA ALA A 148 1.53 12.81 -3.23
C ALA A 148 0.71 14.11 -3.17
N ASN A 149 0.75 14.80 -2.02
CA ASN A 149 0.11 16.09 -1.80
C ASN A 149 0.99 17.29 -2.17
N SER A 150 2.21 17.06 -2.62
CA SER A 150 3.11 18.10 -3.07
C SER A 150 2.77 18.55 -4.49
N LYS A 151 3.26 19.74 -4.87
CA LYS A 151 3.16 20.26 -6.25
C LYS A 151 4.27 19.72 -7.17
N ASN A 152 4.95 18.64 -6.77
CA ASN A 152 6.02 18.06 -7.57
C ASN A 152 5.48 17.49 -8.90
N GLU A 153 6.28 17.57 -9.96
CA GLU A 153 5.90 17.06 -11.29
C GLU A 153 5.55 15.56 -11.24
N ILE A 154 6.35 14.74 -10.56
CA ILE A 154 6.10 13.29 -10.45
C ILE A 154 4.80 13.01 -9.69
N ALA A 155 4.51 13.78 -8.63
CA ALA A 155 3.29 13.61 -7.84
C ALA A 155 2.02 13.93 -8.63
N THR A 156 2.11 14.84 -9.61
CA THR A 156 0.97 15.32 -10.41
C THR A 156 0.86 14.67 -11.79
N LYS A 157 1.92 14.00 -12.28
CA LYS A 157 1.97 13.34 -13.59
C LYS A 157 0.97 12.17 -13.67
N THR A 158 0.22 12.10 -14.77
CA THR A 158 -0.87 11.14 -14.96
C THR A 158 -0.58 10.09 -16.02
N LYS A 159 -1.10 8.88 -15.78
CA LYS A 159 -1.20 7.76 -16.73
C LYS A 159 -2.33 8.00 -17.73
N GLN A 160 -2.38 7.17 -18.77
CA GLN A 160 -3.44 7.21 -19.79
C GLN A 160 -4.84 6.97 -19.20
N ASN A 161 -4.94 6.17 -18.14
CA ASN A 161 -6.20 5.83 -17.46
C ASN A 161 -6.73 6.93 -16.49
N GLY A 162 -6.04 8.07 -16.43
CA GLY A 162 -6.43 9.26 -15.66
C GLY A 162 -5.92 9.29 -14.22
N TYR A 163 -5.39 8.20 -13.68
CA TYR A 163 -4.72 8.19 -12.37
C TYR A 163 -3.32 8.79 -12.45
N VAL A 164 -2.80 9.29 -11.32
CA VAL A 164 -1.38 9.68 -11.25
C VAL A 164 -0.46 8.45 -11.36
N ILE A 165 0.76 8.64 -11.85
CA ILE A 165 1.76 7.57 -12.02
C ILE A 165 2.14 6.90 -10.69
N MET A 166 1.95 7.59 -9.56
CA MET A 166 2.20 7.05 -8.22
C MET A 166 0.97 6.36 -7.59
N TRP A 167 -0.15 6.23 -8.30
CA TRP A 167 -1.43 5.82 -7.71
C TRP A 167 -1.36 4.51 -6.96
N LYS A 168 -0.63 3.51 -7.46
CA LYS A 168 -0.47 2.23 -6.75
C LYS A 168 0.09 2.45 -5.35
N GLN A 169 1.23 3.15 -5.25
CA GLN A 169 1.85 3.42 -3.96
C GLN A 169 0.98 4.31 -3.06
N ILE A 170 0.31 5.32 -3.60
CA ILE A 170 -0.61 6.19 -2.85
C ILE A 170 -1.76 5.35 -2.27
N SER A 171 -2.39 4.50 -3.08
CA SER A 171 -3.49 3.65 -2.64
C SER A 171 -3.06 2.63 -1.59
N GLN A 172 -1.80 2.17 -1.62
CA GLN A 172 -1.23 1.34 -0.57
C GLN A 172 -1.04 2.13 0.73
N ALA A 173 -0.42 3.30 0.65
CA ALA A 173 -0.18 4.16 1.81
C ALA A 173 -1.48 4.53 2.54
N ILE A 174 -2.55 4.85 1.81
CA ILE A 174 -3.87 5.14 2.41
C ILE A 174 -4.47 3.93 3.12
N ARG A 175 -4.31 2.72 2.56
CA ARG A 175 -4.79 1.47 3.19
C ARG A 175 -3.97 1.09 4.41
N GLU A 176 -2.65 1.27 4.37
CA GLU A 176 -1.75 1.07 5.51
C GLU A 176 -2.05 2.03 6.65
N ARG A 177 -2.34 3.31 6.35
CA ARG A 177 -2.70 4.35 7.33
C ARG A 177 -3.88 3.96 8.22
N VAL A 178 -4.81 3.17 7.69
CA VAL A 178 -6.03 2.73 8.39
C VAL A 178 -5.94 1.27 8.83
N ASP A 179 -4.72 0.71 8.94
CA ASP A 179 -4.47 -0.67 9.34
C ASP A 179 -5.27 -1.70 8.52
N PHE A 180 -5.43 -1.41 7.22
CA PHE A 180 -6.24 -2.20 6.30
C PHE A 180 -7.70 -2.40 6.75
N CYS A 181 -8.24 -1.47 7.54
CA CYS A 181 -9.63 -1.48 7.97
C CYS A 181 -10.49 -0.57 7.08
N CYS A 182 -11.70 -1.02 6.76
CA CYS A 182 -12.67 -0.19 6.04
C CYS A 182 -13.09 1.01 6.89
N GLU A 183 -12.95 2.24 6.37
CA GLU A 183 -13.31 3.45 7.10
C GLU A 183 -14.83 3.64 7.27
N ASN A 184 -15.66 2.86 6.56
CA ASN A 184 -17.13 2.90 6.71
C ASN A 184 -17.69 1.81 7.64
N CYS A 185 -17.20 0.57 7.56
CA CYS A 185 -17.75 -0.55 8.34
C CYS A 185 -16.75 -1.24 9.26
N HIS A 186 -15.51 -0.74 9.33
CA HIS A 186 -14.44 -1.19 10.23
C HIS A 186 -13.99 -2.65 10.09
N ILE A 187 -14.41 -3.34 9.02
CA ILE A 187 -13.91 -4.69 8.75
C ILE A 187 -12.40 -4.65 8.52
N ASN A 188 -11.67 -5.50 9.24
CA ASN A 188 -10.22 -5.64 9.08
C ASN A 188 -9.92 -6.60 7.91
N LEU A 189 -9.12 -6.13 6.96
CA LEU A 189 -8.77 -6.87 5.75
C LEU A 189 -7.26 -7.02 5.58
N VAL A 190 -6.47 -7.03 6.66
CA VAL A 190 -5.00 -7.14 6.58
C VAL A 190 -4.54 -8.39 5.81
N GLN A 191 -5.25 -9.52 5.98
CA GLN A 191 -4.94 -10.79 5.31
C GLN A 191 -5.52 -10.88 3.89
N GLU A 192 -6.51 -10.04 3.54
CA GLU A 192 -7.18 -10.03 2.24
C GLU A 192 -7.28 -8.59 1.71
N SER A 193 -6.13 -7.89 1.73
CA SER A 193 -6.06 -6.44 1.50
C SER A 193 -6.52 -6.02 0.10
N PHE A 194 -6.61 -6.98 -0.84
CA PHE A 194 -7.17 -6.78 -2.17
C PHE A 194 -8.68 -6.51 -2.18
N PHE A 195 -9.40 -6.82 -1.09
CA PHE A 195 -10.80 -6.41 -0.90
C PHE A 195 -10.96 -4.98 -0.36
N LEU A 196 -9.88 -4.34 0.07
CA LEU A 196 -9.87 -2.95 0.48
C LEU A 196 -9.40 -2.07 -0.67
N GLU A 197 -10.24 -1.12 -1.08
CA GLU A 197 -10.04 -0.23 -2.21
C GLU A 197 -10.00 1.22 -1.74
N VAL A 198 -9.47 2.13 -2.55
CA VAL A 198 -9.46 3.57 -2.23
C VAL A 198 -10.40 4.30 -3.17
N HIS A 199 -11.33 5.04 -2.61
CA HIS A 199 -12.30 5.85 -3.32
C HIS A 199 -11.93 7.33 -3.27
N HIS A 200 -11.96 8.00 -4.42
CA HIS A 200 -11.88 9.47 -4.54
C HIS A 200 -13.27 10.06 -4.31
N LYS A 201 -13.48 10.76 -3.18
CA LYS A 201 -14.79 11.33 -2.79
C LYS A 201 -15.34 12.33 -3.82
N ASP A 202 -14.45 13.05 -4.50
CA ASP A 202 -14.79 14.02 -5.55
C ASP A 202 -14.79 13.44 -6.97
N TYR A 203 -14.57 12.13 -7.12
CA TYR A 203 -14.44 11.42 -8.40
C TYR A 203 -13.25 11.86 -9.29
N ASN A 204 -12.41 12.79 -8.82
CA ASN A 204 -11.24 13.26 -9.54
C ASN A 204 -10.01 12.40 -9.18
N LYS A 205 -9.65 11.49 -10.09
CA LYS A 205 -8.49 10.59 -9.96
C LYS A 205 -7.13 11.28 -9.78
N LYS A 206 -7.06 12.60 -9.99
CA LYS A 206 -5.86 13.42 -9.78
C LYS A 206 -5.82 14.08 -8.39
N ASN A 207 -6.97 14.17 -7.70
CA ASN A 207 -7.04 14.77 -6.38
C ASN A 207 -6.67 13.74 -5.31
N ASN A 208 -5.37 13.62 -5.04
CA ASN A 208 -4.84 12.70 -4.03
C ASN A 208 -4.71 13.34 -2.63
N SER A 209 -5.48 14.41 -2.37
CA SER A 209 -5.62 14.96 -1.02
C SER A 209 -6.01 13.87 -0.04
N ASP A 210 -5.30 13.79 1.09
CA ASP A 210 -5.58 12.79 2.13
C ASP A 210 -7.05 12.83 2.59
N ASN A 211 -7.63 14.04 2.66
CA ASN A 211 -9.04 14.24 2.99
C ASN A 211 -10.02 13.83 1.88
N ASN A 212 -9.56 13.70 0.63
CA ASN A 212 -10.36 13.29 -0.52
C ASN A 212 -10.35 11.77 -0.75
N LEU A 213 -9.41 11.05 -0.15
CA LEU A 213 -9.29 9.60 -0.27
C LEU A 213 -9.98 8.92 0.92
N ILE A 214 -10.63 7.79 0.67
CA ILE A 214 -11.20 6.93 1.72
C ILE A 214 -11.00 5.46 1.37
N ALA A 215 -10.47 4.69 2.31
CA ALA A 215 -10.31 3.25 2.19
C ALA A 215 -11.62 2.53 2.53
N LEU A 216 -12.19 1.84 1.56
CA LEU A 216 -13.48 1.16 1.67
C LEU A 216 -13.34 -0.30 1.27
N CYS A 217 -14.00 -1.21 1.99
CA CYS A 217 -14.16 -2.57 1.49
C CYS A 217 -14.96 -2.55 0.18
N VAL A 218 -14.77 -3.57 -0.65
CA VAL A 218 -15.38 -3.61 -1.99
C VAL A 218 -16.91 -3.47 -1.96
N LEU A 219 -17.60 -3.97 -0.93
CA LEU A 219 -19.05 -3.77 -0.77
C LEU A 219 -19.40 -2.29 -0.50
N CYS A 220 -18.71 -1.65 0.45
CA CYS A 220 -18.91 -0.23 0.74
C CYS A 220 -18.60 0.62 -0.49
N HIS A 221 -17.51 0.31 -1.19
CA HIS A 221 -17.12 1.03 -2.40
C HIS A 221 -18.14 0.85 -3.53
N ALA A 222 -18.63 -0.37 -3.74
CA ALA A 222 -19.65 -0.65 -4.75
C ALA A 222 -20.97 0.07 -4.49
N THR A 223 -21.24 0.47 -3.25
CA THR A 223 -22.53 1.03 -2.83
C THR A 223 -22.46 2.50 -2.42
N VAL A 224 -21.37 3.21 -2.75
CA VAL A 224 -21.24 4.66 -2.46
C VAL A 224 -22.29 5.49 -3.20
N ASP A 225 -22.63 5.09 -4.43
CA ASP A 225 -23.64 5.73 -5.27
C ASP A 225 -24.16 4.75 -6.34
N ASP A 226 -25.17 5.18 -7.09
CA ASP A 226 -25.81 4.41 -8.15
C ASP A 226 -24.89 4.10 -9.35
N LYS A 227 -23.90 4.95 -9.64
CA LYS A 227 -22.97 4.75 -10.75
C LYS A 227 -21.98 3.64 -10.41
N HIS A 228 -21.39 3.66 -9.22
CA HIS A 228 -20.53 2.60 -8.70
C HIS A 228 -21.30 1.28 -8.60
N LEU A 229 -22.54 1.32 -8.08
CA LEU A 229 -23.37 0.12 -7.98
C LEU A 229 -23.56 -0.56 -9.35
N ARG A 230 -23.91 0.20 -10.39
CA ARG A 230 -24.04 -0.33 -11.76
C ARG A 230 -22.72 -0.87 -12.31
N ASN A 231 -21.61 -0.17 -12.08
CA ASN A 231 -20.30 -0.58 -12.56
C ASN A 231 -19.81 -1.87 -11.90
N PHE A 232 -20.00 -2.02 -10.59
CA PHE A 232 -19.62 -3.25 -9.88
C PHE A 232 -20.57 -4.41 -10.20
N LYS A 233 -21.85 -4.14 -10.49
CA LYS A 233 -22.81 -5.17 -10.91
C LYS A 233 -22.50 -5.78 -12.28
N SER A 234 -21.78 -5.08 -13.17
CA SER A 234 -21.37 -5.66 -14.46
C SER A 234 -20.25 -6.71 -14.31
N VAL A 235 -19.50 -6.66 -13.21
CA VAL A 235 -18.45 -7.65 -12.86
C VAL A 235 -18.54 -7.98 -11.36
N PRO A 236 -19.58 -8.70 -10.92
CA PRO A 236 -19.96 -8.79 -9.51
C PRO A 236 -19.07 -9.73 -8.69
N LEU A 237 -18.27 -10.57 -9.35
CA LEU A 237 -17.52 -11.67 -8.74
C LEU A 237 -16.71 -11.25 -7.51
N LYS A 238 -16.05 -10.09 -7.54
CA LYS A 238 -15.26 -9.58 -6.40
C LYS A 238 -16.14 -9.21 -5.20
N VAL A 239 -17.27 -8.55 -5.44
CA VAL A 239 -18.20 -8.15 -4.38
C VAL A 239 -18.93 -9.36 -3.80
N GLU A 240 -19.36 -10.30 -4.65
CA GLU A 240 -20.02 -11.53 -4.22
C GLU A 240 -19.08 -12.42 -3.40
N THR A 241 -17.84 -12.60 -3.85
CA THR A 241 -16.82 -13.36 -3.10
C THR A 241 -16.55 -12.73 -1.73
N PHE A 242 -16.55 -11.39 -1.66
CA PHE A 242 -16.42 -10.65 -0.40
C PHE A 242 -17.63 -10.87 0.51
N ILE A 243 -18.86 -10.73 -0.02
CA ILE A 243 -20.09 -10.96 0.74
C ILE A 243 -20.11 -12.39 1.29
N ASP A 244 -19.82 -13.39 0.47
CA ASP A 244 -19.79 -14.79 0.88
C ASP A 244 -18.76 -15.06 1.99
N SER A 245 -17.61 -14.40 1.92
CA SER A 245 -16.52 -14.56 2.92
C SER A 245 -16.83 -13.88 4.24
N TYR A 246 -17.61 -12.79 4.21
CA TYR A 246 -17.82 -11.89 5.35
C TYR A 246 -19.29 -11.70 5.73
N LEU A 247 -20.19 -12.57 5.29
CA LEU A 247 -21.64 -12.41 5.45
C LEU A 247 -22.05 -12.15 6.90
N SER A 248 -21.52 -12.94 7.85
CA SER A 248 -21.82 -12.78 9.27
C SER A 248 -21.35 -11.43 9.83
N TYR A 249 -20.23 -10.90 9.35
CA TYR A 249 -19.76 -9.57 9.76
C TYR A 249 -20.67 -8.49 9.17
N ILE A 250 -20.97 -8.60 7.88
CA ILE A 250 -21.76 -7.64 7.09
C ILE A 250 -23.19 -7.53 7.65
N ASP A 251 -23.85 -8.64 7.98
CA ASP A 251 -25.21 -8.60 8.50
C ASP A 251 -25.30 -7.86 9.85
N ASN A 252 -24.24 -7.93 10.66
CA ASN A 252 -24.17 -7.26 11.97
C ASN A 252 -23.72 -5.79 11.88
N HIS A 253 -22.84 -5.44 10.94
CA HIS A 253 -22.15 -4.14 10.94
C HIS A 253 -22.41 -3.29 9.69
N ASN A 254 -23.00 -3.85 8.64
CA ASN A 254 -23.12 -3.19 7.35
C ASN A 254 -24.35 -3.66 6.52
N LYS A 255 -25.42 -4.06 7.21
CA LYS A 255 -26.63 -4.63 6.61
C LYS A 255 -27.26 -3.73 5.56
N GLN A 256 -27.25 -2.42 5.78
CA GLN A 256 -27.80 -1.46 4.84
C GLN A 256 -27.11 -1.52 3.47
N ARG A 257 -25.77 -1.62 3.42
CA ARG A 257 -25.04 -1.73 2.15
C ARG A 257 -25.29 -3.07 1.47
N LEU A 258 -25.45 -4.15 2.24
CA LEU A 258 -25.86 -5.44 1.70
C LEU A 258 -27.23 -5.38 1.03
N LEU A 259 -28.22 -4.72 1.66
CA LEU A 259 -29.55 -4.54 1.09
C LEU A 259 -29.49 -3.71 -0.21
N ILE A 260 -28.71 -2.63 -0.24
CA ILE A 260 -28.49 -1.83 -1.46
C ILE A 260 -27.91 -2.71 -2.58
N TRP A 261 -26.92 -3.55 -2.26
CA TRP A 261 -26.34 -4.48 -3.24
C TRP A 261 -27.36 -5.50 -3.76
N GLN A 262 -28.28 -5.96 -2.92
CA GLN A 262 -29.29 -6.97 -3.28
C GLN A 262 -30.50 -6.38 -4.05
N GLN A 263 -30.72 -5.07 -4.01
CA GLN A 263 -31.94 -4.43 -4.53
C GLN A 263 -32.01 -4.16 -6.05
N LYS A 264 -31.08 -4.68 -6.86
CA LYS A 264 -31.06 -4.57 -8.33
C LYS A 264 -30.39 -5.78 -8.96
#